data_AF-A0A4R1AT91-F1
#
_entry.id   AF-A0A4R1AT91-F1
#
_cell.length_a   1.000
_cell.length_b   1.000
_cell.length_c   1.000
_cell.angle_alpha   90.00
_cell.angle_beta   90.00
_cell.angle_gamma   90.00
#
_symmetry.space_group_name_H-M   'P 1'
#
loop_
_entity.id
_entity.type
_entity.pdbx_description
1 polymer ?
#
loop_
_entity_poly.entity_id
_entity_poly.type
_entity_poly.pdbx_seq_one_letter_code
_entity_poly.pdbx_strand_id
1 'polypeptide(L)'
;MLKQIAGAVGVVVLAWASWWGWMGWDTEYQLDPVTGNESGPYETWQVLGSGACVVLLVVVATLVWGRRTAVVATTLGYTLGWCVTSLPEDESGLALVGAVMVLVGVGAASAVVAWLTDRLARRRRSAPA
;
A
#
# COMPACT_ATOMS: atom_id res chain seq x y z
N MET A 1 7.00 23.68 -6.52
CA MET A 1 7.89 22.52 -6.24
C MET A 1 7.88 22.11 -4.77
N LEU A 2 8.23 22.97 -3.80
CA LEU A 2 8.26 22.60 -2.37
C LEU A 2 6.98 21.93 -1.84
N LYS A 3 5.80 22.48 -2.15
CA LYS A 3 4.50 21.89 -1.75
C LYS A 3 4.28 20.47 -2.31
N GLN A 4 4.68 20.21 -3.55
CA GLN A 4 4.54 18.88 -4.16
C GLN A 4 5.51 17.88 -3.53
N ILE A 5 6.74 18.31 -3.22
CA ILE A 5 7.72 17.47 -2.53
C ILE A 5 7.20 17.14 -1.13
N ALA A 6 6.73 18.13 -0.37
CA ALA A 6 6.15 17.92 0.95
C ALA A 6 4.93 16.98 0.89
N GLY A 7 4.04 17.16 -0.09
CA GLY A 7 2.92 16.26 -0.32
C GLY A 7 3.35 14.83 -0.64
N ALA A 8 4.34 14.65 -1.52
CA ALA A 8 4.89 13.33 -1.85
C ALA A 8 5.52 12.65 -0.63
N VAL A 9 6.33 13.38 0.14
CA VAL A 9 6.94 12.87 1.38
C VAL A 9 5.85 12.48 2.39
N GLY A 10 4.82 13.30 2.55
CA GLY A 10 3.69 12.98 3.42
C GLY A 10 2.99 11.68 3.00
N VAL A 11 2.76 11.48 1.70
CA VAL A 11 2.16 10.22 1.19
C VAL A 11 3.08 9.02 1.42
N VAL A 12 4.40 9.17 1.23
CA VAL A 12 5.38 8.11 1.54
C VAL A 12 5.29 7.72 3.02
N VAL A 13 5.32 8.72 3.93
CA VAL A 13 5.28 8.47 5.38
C VAL A 13 3.96 7.80 5.79
N LEU A 14 2.83 8.24 5.24
CA LEU A 14 1.52 7.63 5.54
C LEU A 14 1.41 6.20 5.00
N ALA A 15 1.92 5.93 3.80
CA ALA A 15 1.94 4.59 3.24
C ALA A 15 2.86 3.66 4.06
N TRP A 16 4.02 4.15 4.47
CA TRP A 16 4.91 3.44 5.39
C TRP A 16 4.23 3.16 6.74
N ALA A 17 3.56 4.15 7.33
CA ALA A 17 2.83 3.99 8.58
C ALA A 17 1.66 3.01 8.46
N SER A 18 1.00 2.93 7.30
CA SER A 18 -0.07 1.95 7.07
C SER A 18 0.44 0.50 7.10
N TRP A 19 1.67 0.25 6.65
CA TRP A 19 2.29 -1.07 6.84
C TRP A 19 2.38 -1.42 8.32
N TRP A 20 2.96 -0.52 9.12
CA TRP A 20 3.13 -0.74 10.56
C TRP A 20 1.83 -0.76 11.35
N GLY A 21 0.80 -0.04 10.92
CA GLY A 21 -0.49 -0.05 11.61
C GLY A 21 -1.27 -1.36 11.46
N TRP A 22 -0.99 -2.12 10.40
CA TRP A 22 -1.79 -3.31 10.06
C TRP A 22 -1.01 -4.61 10.03
N MET A 23 0.21 -4.58 9.49
CA MET A 23 0.99 -5.77 9.15
C MET A 23 2.29 -5.84 9.96
N GLY A 24 2.97 -4.73 10.17
CA GLY A 24 4.35 -4.75 10.71
C GLY A 24 4.50 -5.16 12.18
N TRP A 25 3.43 -5.47 12.91
CA TRP A 25 3.48 -5.80 14.34
C TRP A 25 3.06 -7.22 14.69
N ASP A 26 2.27 -7.88 13.82
CA ASP A 26 1.76 -9.22 14.09
C ASP A 26 2.72 -10.26 13.54
N THR A 27 3.08 -11.22 14.38
CA THR A 27 4.04 -12.30 14.09
C THR A 27 3.48 -13.66 14.48
N GLU A 28 2.24 -13.72 14.99
CA GLU A 28 1.65 -14.95 15.47
C GLU A 28 1.10 -15.77 14.31
N TYR A 29 1.53 -17.03 14.21
CA TYR A 29 0.98 -17.99 13.27
C TYR A 29 -0.11 -18.83 13.94
N GLN A 30 -1.21 -19.02 13.23
CA GLN A 30 -2.38 -19.75 13.68
C GLN A 30 -2.41 -21.13 13.01
N LEU A 31 -2.58 -22.16 13.83
CA LEU A 31 -2.78 -23.54 13.37
C LEU A 31 -4.28 -23.81 13.24
N ASP A 32 -4.72 -24.16 12.03
CA ASP A 32 -6.08 -24.63 11.80
C ASP A 32 -6.25 -26.02 12.46
N PRO A 33 -7.14 -26.16 13.47
CA PRO A 33 -7.31 -27.43 14.18
C PRO A 33 -7.97 -28.53 13.35
N VAL A 34 -8.61 -28.19 12.23
CA VAL A 34 -9.31 -29.13 11.34
C VAL A 34 -8.39 -29.60 10.22
N THR A 35 -7.66 -28.67 9.59
CA THR A 35 -6.80 -29.00 8.45
C THR A 35 -5.35 -29.26 8.84
N GLY A 36 -4.93 -28.83 10.03
CA GLY A 36 -3.53 -28.86 10.48
C GLY A 36 -2.64 -27.88 9.72
N ASN A 37 -3.19 -27.01 8.87
CA ASN A 37 -2.42 -26.01 8.16
C ASN A 37 -2.04 -24.86 9.08
N GLU A 38 -0.80 -24.42 8.98
CA GLU A 38 -0.32 -23.20 9.59
C GLU A 38 -0.56 -22.02 8.63
N SER A 39 -1.21 -20.99 9.12
CA SER A 39 -1.52 -19.76 8.39
C SER A 39 -1.14 -18.57 9.24
N GLY A 40 -0.74 -17.46 8.61
CA GLY A 40 -0.27 -16.29 9.33
C GLY A 40 0.93 -15.63 8.65
N PRO A 41 1.51 -14.60 9.27
CA PRO A 41 1.10 -14.02 10.55
C PRO A 41 -0.11 -13.07 10.44
N TYR A 42 -0.65 -12.88 9.22
CA TYR A 42 -1.69 -11.89 8.97
C TYR A 42 -3.09 -12.48 8.90
N GLU A 43 -3.97 -11.92 9.70
CA GLU A 43 -5.39 -12.22 9.69
C GLU A 43 -6.12 -11.51 8.54
N THR A 44 -7.23 -12.10 8.10
CA THR A 44 -8.01 -11.58 6.95
C THR A 44 -8.44 -10.12 7.17
N TRP A 45 -8.81 -9.76 8.39
CA TRP A 45 -9.24 -8.40 8.71
C TRP A 45 -8.09 -7.38 8.66
N GLN A 46 -6.85 -7.78 8.98
CA GLN A 46 -5.67 -6.91 8.87
C GLN A 46 -5.38 -6.59 7.41
N VAL A 47 -5.42 -7.60 6.55
CA VAL A 47 -5.19 -7.43 5.11
C VAL A 47 -6.25 -6.52 4.49
N LEU A 48 -7.53 -6.74 4.83
CA LEU A 48 -8.63 -5.89 4.35
C LEU A 48 -8.52 -4.45 4.86
N GLY A 49 -8.18 -4.28 6.13
CA GLY A 49 -7.97 -2.96 6.75
C GLY A 49 -6.82 -2.20 6.10
N SER A 50 -5.68 -2.86 5.92
CA SER A 50 -4.52 -2.30 5.21
C SER A 50 -4.89 -1.88 3.78
N GLY A 51 -5.52 -2.79 3.03
CA GLY A 51 -5.97 -2.52 1.66
C GLY A 51 -6.90 -1.32 1.58
N ALA A 52 -7.89 -1.22 2.48
CA ALA A 52 -8.81 -0.09 2.53
C ALA A 52 -8.08 1.23 2.84
N CYS A 53 -7.15 1.24 3.79
CA CYS A 53 -6.34 2.41 4.12
C CYS A 53 -5.48 2.87 2.94
N VAL A 54 -4.80 1.95 2.26
CA VAL A 54 -3.97 2.25 1.08
C VAL A 54 -4.82 2.78 -0.06
N VAL A 55 -5.98 2.17 -0.34
CA VAL A 55 -6.92 2.66 -1.36
C VAL A 55 -7.37 4.08 -1.05
N LEU A 56 -7.78 4.36 0.19
CA LEU A 56 -8.19 5.71 0.61
C LEU A 56 -7.05 6.72 0.44
N LEU A 57 -5.83 6.35 0.84
CA LEU A 57 -4.64 7.18 0.68
C LEU A 57 -4.39 7.51 -0.81
N VAL A 58 -4.45 6.51 -1.70
CA VAL A 58 -4.27 6.71 -3.15
C VAL A 58 -5.35 7.62 -3.73
N VAL A 59 -6.61 7.44 -3.32
CA VAL A 59 -7.73 8.29 -3.76
C VAL A 59 -7.47 9.74 -3.36
N VAL A 60 -7.20 10.01 -2.08
CA VAL A 60 -6.95 11.36 -1.56
C VAL A 60 -5.71 11.98 -2.22
N ALA A 61 -4.61 11.23 -2.28
CA ALA A 61 -3.37 11.71 -2.91
C ALA A 61 -3.57 12.01 -4.39
N THR A 62 -4.39 11.22 -5.11
CA THR A 62 -4.70 11.47 -6.52
C THR A 62 -5.48 12.77 -6.70
N LEU A 63 -6.48 13.02 -5.85
CA LEU A 63 -7.31 14.22 -5.92
C LEU A 63 -6.54 15.50 -5.56
N VAL A 64 -5.59 15.42 -4.63
CA VAL A 64 -4.85 16.58 -4.12
C VAL A 64 -3.54 16.84 -4.88
N TRP A 65 -2.78 15.78 -5.18
CA TRP A 65 -1.40 15.87 -5.69
C TRP A 65 -1.22 15.25 -7.08
N GLY A 66 -2.27 14.63 -7.64
CA GLY A 66 -2.29 14.03 -8.95
C GLY A 66 -1.82 12.57 -8.98
N ARG A 67 -2.21 11.87 -10.07
CA ARG A 67 -1.99 10.42 -10.27
C ARG A 67 -0.54 9.98 -10.08
N ARG A 68 0.42 10.70 -10.68
CA ARG A 68 1.84 10.29 -10.64
C ARG A 68 2.37 10.28 -9.20
N THR A 69 2.08 11.34 -8.45
CA THR A 69 2.50 11.45 -7.04
C THR A 69 1.86 10.35 -6.20
N ALA A 70 0.54 10.15 -6.34
CA ALA A 70 -0.19 9.14 -5.59
C ALA A 70 0.38 7.73 -5.80
N VAL A 71 0.63 7.34 -7.06
CA VAL A 71 1.15 6.00 -7.38
C VAL A 71 2.57 5.83 -6.87
N VAL A 72 3.49 6.73 -7.22
CA VAL A 72 4.91 6.58 -6.88
C VAL A 72 5.13 6.64 -5.37
N ALA A 73 4.57 7.64 -4.70
CA ALA A 73 4.79 7.83 -3.27
C ALA A 73 4.19 6.71 -2.42
N THR A 74 2.97 6.26 -2.74
CA THR A 74 2.33 5.16 -1.99
C THR A 74 3.07 3.85 -2.19
N THR A 75 3.45 3.54 -3.43
CA THR A 75 4.17 2.31 -3.77
C THR A 75 5.51 2.25 -3.05
N LEU A 76 6.29 3.33 -3.09
CA LEU A 76 7.58 3.38 -2.40
C LEU A 76 7.42 3.32 -0.89
N GLY A 77 6.52 4.11 -0.30
CA GLY A 77 6.34 4.12 1.15
C GLY A 77 5.90 2.77 1.72
N TYR A 78 4.91 2.12 1.10
CA TYR A 78 4.42 0.82 1.55
C TYR A 78 5.48 -0.28 1.36
N THR A 79 6.14 -0.32 0.19
CA THR A 79 7.20 -1.30 -0.08
C THR A 79 8.38 -1.12 0.87
N LEU A 80 8.76 0.12 1.19
CA LEU A 80 9.80 0.39 2.19
C LEU A 80 9.40 -0.10 3.58
N GLY A 81 8.12 0.05 3.96
CA GLY A 81 7.60 -0.50 5.22
C GLY A 81 7.82 -2.01 5.29
N TRP A 82 7.40 -2.72 4.25
CA TRP A 82 7.59 -4.17 4.11
C TRP A 82 9.07 -4.57 4.13
N CYS A 83 9.93 -3.88 3.39
CA CYS A 83 11.36 -4.19 3.31
C CYS A 83 12.05 -4.07 4.68
N VAL A 84 11.66 -3.09 5.50
CA VAL A 84 12.26 -2.91 6.85
C VAL A 84 11.95 -4.08 7.76
N THR A 85 10.77 -4.70 7.64
CA THR A 85 10.41 -5.87 8.44
C THR A 85 10.94 -7.18 7.86
N SER A 86 11.06 -7.31 6.55
CA SER A 86 11.33 -8.61 5.92
C SER A 86 12.78 -8.84 5.47
N LEU A 87 13.54 -7.80 5.12
CA LEU A 87 14.95 -7.97 4.73
C LEU A 87 15.88 -8.41 5.88
N PRO A 88 15.72 -7.93 7.12
CA PRO A 88 16.62 -8.32 8.21
C PRO A 88 16.55 -9.80 8.60
N GLU A 89 15.39 -10.44 8.36
CA GLU A 89 15.12 -11.83 8.75
C GLU A 89 15.42 -12.83 7.62
N ASP A 90 15.84 -12.36 6.44
CA ASP A 90 16.02 -13.21 5.27
C ASP A 90 17.45 -13.73 5.12
N GLU A 91 17.62 -15.04 5.29
CA GLU A 91 18.86 -15.75 4.99
C GLU A 91 18.87 -16.37 3.58
N SER A 92 17.72 -16.42 2.92
CA SER A 92 17.49 -17.20 1.70
C SER A 92 17.56 -16.38 0.41
N GLY A 93 17.39 -15.06 0.50
CA GLY A 93 17.27 -14.14 -0.64
C GLY A 93 15.84 -14.02 -1.18
N LEU A 94 14.86 -14.77 -0.64
CA LEU A 94 13.47 -14.70 -1.05
C LEU A 94 12.81 -13.36 -0.71
N ALA A 95 13.32 -12.61 0.27
CA ALA A 95 12.77 -11.30 0.59
C ALA A 95 12.95 -10.30 -0.55
N LEU A 96 13.97 -10.44 -1.39
CA LEU A 96 14.11 -9.59 -2.57
C LEU A 96 13.00 -9.87 -3.60
N VAL A 97 12.64 -11.13 -3.80
CA VAL A 97 11.51 -11.51 -4.66
C VAL A 97 10.21 -10.97 -4.07
N GLY A 98 10.02 -11.11 -2.75
CA GLY A 98 8.89 -10.53 -2.02
C GLY A 98 8.80 -9.01 -2.20
N ALA A 99 9.92 -8.29 -2.08
CA ALA A 99 9.98 -6.84 -2.29
C ALA A 99 9.53 -6.45 -3.70
N VAL A 100 9.97 -7.19 -4.73
CA VAL A 100 9.54 -6.97 -6.12
C VAL A 100 8.05 -7.25 -6.27
N MET A 101 7.54 -8.33 -5.68
CA MET A 101 6.10 -8.65 -5.73
C MET A 101 5.26 -7.57 -5.05
N VAL A 102 5.67 -7.06 -3.89
CA VAL A 102 5.00 -5.96 -3.18
C VAL A 102 5.06 -4.68 -4.01
N LEU A 103 6.23 -4.33 -4.54
CA LEU A 103 6.42 -3.15 -5.39
C LEU A 103 5.47 -3.18 -6.60
N VAL A 104 5.44 -4.31 -7.31
CA VAL A 104 4.60 -4.48 -8.51
C VAL A 104 3.12 -4.52 -8.13
N GLY A 105 2.75 -5.25 -7.09
CA GLY A 105 1.36 -5.39 -6.65
C GLY A 105 0.76 -4.07 -6.18
N VAL A 106 1.44 -3.37 -5.26
CA VAL A 106 1.01 -2.06 -4.77
C VAL A 106 1.05 -1.03 -5.89
N GLY A 107 2.08 -1.06 -6.74
CA GLY A 107 2.19 -0.17 -7.90
C GLY A 107 1.03 -0.33 -8.88
N ALA A 108 0.72 -1.56 -9.27
CA ALA A 108 -0.38 -1.87 -10.18
C ALA A 108 -1.74 -1.48 -9.58
N ALA A 109 -2.01 -1.88 -8.33
CA ALA A 109 -3.25 -1.54 -7.64
C ALA A 109 -3.41 -0.02 -7.50
N SER A 110 -2.37 0.69 -7.07
CA SER A 110 -2.37 2.15 -6.94
C SER A 110 -2.59 2.82 -8.29
N ALA A 111 -2.00 2.31 -9.37
CA ALA A 111 -2.20 2.85 -10.71
C ALA A 111 -3.65 2.72 -11.19
N VAL A 112 -4.29 1.56 -10.94
CA VAL A 112 -5.71 1.33 -11.27
C VAL A 112 -6.60 2.27 -10.47
N VAL A 113 -6.42 2.34 -9.14
CA VAL A 113 -7.22 3.21 -8.26
C VAL A 113 -7.06 4.67 -8.64
N ALA A 114 -5.83 5.13 -8.85
CA ALA A 114 -5.56 6.51 -9.24
C ALA A 114 -6.15 6.84 -10.62
N TRP A 115 -6.07 5.92 -11.59
CA TRP A 115 -6.69 6.11 -12.90
C TRP A 115 -8.23 6.20 -12.82
N LEU A 116 -8.86 5.31 -12.05
CA LEU A 116 -10.31 5.34 -11.83
C LEU A 116 -10.74 6.64 -11.15
N THR A 117 -10.04 7.04 -10.09
CA THR A 117 -10.30 8.27 -9.33
C THR A 117 -10.24 9.50 -10.23
N ASP A 118 -9.19 9.61 -11.02
CA ASP A 118 -8.95 10.74 -11.92
C ASP A 118 -9.98 10.77 -13.08
N ARG A 119 -10.37 9.61 -13.61
CA ARG A 119 -11.44 9.49 -14.61
C ARG A 119 -12.80 9.91 -14.06
N LEU A 120 -13.14 9.48 -12.84
CA LEU A 120 -14.39 9.84 -12.17
C LEU A 120 -14.44 11.32 -11.80
N ALA A 121 -13.34 11.87 -11.29
CA ALA A 121 -13.21 13.29 -10.95
C ALA A 121 -13.37 14.19 -12.18
N ARG A 122 -12.76 13.83 -13.33
CA ARG A 122 -12.96 14.54 -14.59
C ARG A 122 -14.41 14.49 -15.06
N ARG A 123 -15.06 13.31 -15.05
CA ARG A 123 -16.46 13.17 -15.47
C ARG A 123 -17.40 14.07 -14.67
N ARG A 124 -17.21 14.16 -13.35
CA ARG A 124 -18.01 15.05 -12.49
C ARG A 124 -17.86 16.52 -12.82
N ARG A 125 -16.68 16.96 -13.28
CA ARG A 125 -16.44 18.35 -13.69
C ARG A 125 -17.07 18.69 -15.05
N SER A 126 -17.40 17.70 -15.87
CA SER A 126 -17.99 17.88 -17.21
C SER A 126 -19.50 17.68 -17.26
N ALA A 127 -20.15 17.29 -16.16
CA ALA A 127 -21.60 17.18 -16.10
C ALA A 127 -22.23 18.58 -15.97
N PRO A 128 -23.22 18.95 -16.82
CA PRO A 128 -23.97 20.20 -16.65
C PRO A 128 -24.74 20.16 -15.33
N ALA A 129 -24.77 21.31 -14.64
CA ALA A 129 -25.46 21.50 -13.36
C ALA A 129 -26.98 21.38 -13.47
#